data_AF-A0AAD2AE84-F1
#
_entry.id   AF-A0AAD2AE84-F1
#
_cell.length_a   1.000
_cell.length_b   1.000
_cell.length_c   1.000
_cell.angle_alpha   90.00
_cell.angle_beta   90.00
_cell.angle_gamma   90.00
#
_symmetry.space_group_name_H-M   'P 1'
#
loop_
_entity.id
_entity.type
_entity.pdbx_description
1 polymer ?
#
loop_
_entity_poly.entity_id
_entity_poly.type
_entity_poly.pdbx_seq_one_letter_code
_entity_poly.pdbx_strand_id
1 'polypeptide(L)'
;MTEIGGGGATVVVVPQWCCWYCGGVDSDWDDSKLGAEDEDIGAHVAPIVKLQEVAVTTGEENEDFFLDMKAKLYRFDNEGSQWKERGVGTLKLLKHKESGKIKLVTRHNKTLKICANHLDLEELNPALVDEGLPLKLF
;
A
#
# COMPACT_ATOMS: atom_id res chain seq x y z
N MET A 1 2.20 27.46 0.47
CA MET A 1 1.73 26.17 0.98
C MET A 1 1.85 26.24 2.49
N THR A 2 0.73 26.45 3.18
CA THR A 2 0.73 26.74 4.62
C THR A 2 0.86 25.43 5.40
N GLU A 3 1.94 25.31 6.17
CA GLU A 3 2.09 24.26 7.17
C GLU A 3 1.09 24.50 8.29
N ILE A 4 0.09 23.63 8.41
CA ILE A 4 -0.72 23.50 9.62
C ILE A 4 0.03 22.50 10.50
N GLY A 5 0.59 23.02 11.59
CA GLY A 5 1.27 22.23 12.60
C GLY A 5 0.32 21.25 13.27
N GLY A 6 0.62 19.97 13.11
CA GLY A 6 0.03 18.86 13.84
C GLY A 6 0.97 17.68 13.67
N GLY A 7 1.52 17.15 14.77
CA GLY A 7 2.50 16.07 14.78
C GLY A 7 1.95 14.70 14.36
N GLY A 8 1.07 14.67 13.36
CA GLY A 8 0.63 13.46 12.68
C GLY A 8 1.65 13.07 11.61
N ALA A 9 1.88 11.77 11.47
CA ALA A 9 2.82 11.25 10.49
C ALA A 9 2.24 11.49 9.08
N THR A 10 2.66 12.58 8.45
CA THR A 10 2.23 12.88 7.08
C THR A 10 2.65 11.73 6.15
N VAL A 11 1.66 10.97 5.68
CA VAL A 11 1.85 9.97 4.63
C VAL A 11 1.38 10.57 3.32
N VAL A 12 2.29 10.67 2.36
CA VAL A 12 1.97 11.12 1.01
C VAL A 12 1.80 9.89 0.12
N VAL A 13 0.65 9.81 -0.52
CA VAL A 13 0.35 8.82 -1.54
C VAL A 13 0.59 9.45 -2.90
N VAL A 14 1.42 8.80 -3.72
CA VAL A 14 1.68 9.23 -5.11
C VAL A 14 1.16 8.14 -6.06
N PRO A 15 0.17 8.46 -6.92
CA PRO A 15 -0.27 7.56 -7.99
C PRO A 15 0.89 7.25 -8.94
N GLN A 16 1.01 6.01 -9.39
CA GLN A 16 2.17 5.60 -10.21
C GLN A 16 2.20 6.28 -11.59
N TRP A 17 1.06 6.73 -12.14
CA TRP A 17 1.05 7.45 -13.41
C TRP A 17 1.61 8.89 -13.30
N CYS A 18 1.67 9.47 -12.09
CA CYS A 18 2.25 10.80 -11.85
C CYS A 18 3.80 10.79 -11.82
N CYS A 19 4.44 9.69 -12.21
CA CYS A 19 5.88 9.44 -12.08
C CYS A 19 6.79 10.33 -12.97
N TRP A 20 6.30 11.44 -13.52
CA TRP A 20 7.14 12.42 -14.21
C TRP A 20 8.02 13.27 -13.27
N TYR A 21 7.77 13.28 -11.94
CA TYR A 21 8.46 14.21 -11.01
C TYR A 21 9.52 13.61 -10.07
N CYS A 22 9.77 12.30 -10.09
CA CYS A 22 10.86 11.71 -9.29
C CYS A 22 11.63 10.71 -10.14
N GLY A 23 12.77 11.13 -10.68
CA GLY A 23 13.68 10.24 -11.40
C GLY A 23 14.07 9.03 -10.53
N GLY A 24 13.90 7.83 -11.08
CA GLY A 24 14.38 6.60 -10.45
C GLY A 24 13.58 5.37 -10.85
N VAL A 25 13.84 4.88 -12.07
CA VAL A 25 13.72 3.49 -12.54
C VAL A 25 12.58 2.66 -11.94
N ASP A 26 11.47 2.59 -12.65
CA ASP A 26 10.61 1.42 -12.64
C ASP A 26 11.45 0.21 -13.04
N SER A 27 11.91 -0.56 -12.05
CA SER A 27 12.22 -1.96 -12.30
C SER A 27 10.92 -2.72 -12.17
N ASP A 28 10.13 -2.67 -13.24
CA ASP A 28 9.14 -3.71 -13.53
C ASP A 28 9.87 -5.05 -13.42
N TRP A 29 9.57 -5.81 -12.38
CA TRP A 29 9.96 -7.20 -12.29
C TRP A 29 9.06 -7.96 -13.27
N ASP A 30 9.48 -8.02 -14.52
CA ASP A 30 9.01 -8.98 -15.51
C ASP A 30 9.29 -10.38 -14.97
N ASP A 31 8.25 -11.10 -14.55
CA ASP A 31 8.33 -12.47 -14.02
C ASP A 31 8.39 -13.52 -15.14
N SER A 32 8.88 -13.12 -16.32
CA SER A 32 8.98 -13.99 -17.50
C SER A 32 10.34 -14.69 -17.58
N LYS A 33 10.69 -15.51 -16.58
CA LYS A 33 11.77 -16.49 -16.77
C LYS A 33 11.45 -17.83 -16.11
N LEU A 34 10.69 -18.62 -16.84
CA LEU A 34 10.50 -20.06 -16.62
C LEU A 34 11.82 -20.82 -16.83
N GLY A 35 12.10 -21.77 -15.94
CA GLY A 35 13.02 -22.90 -16.18
C GLY A 35 14.37 -22.81 -15.49
N ALA A 36 14.41 -22.76 -14.15
CA ALA A 36 15.53 -23.35 -13.43
C ALA A 36 15.21 -24.84 -13.26
N GLU A 37 16.05 -25.68 -13.82
CA GLU A 37 16.03 -27.13 -13.62
C GLU A 37 16.39 -27.34 -12.15
N ASP A 38 15.39 -27.65 -11.30
CA ASP A 38 15.61 -28.02 -9.91
C ASP A 38 16.35 -29.38 -9.88
N GLU A 39 17.68 -29.34 -9.94
CA GLU A 39 18.49 -30.46 -9.48
C GLU A 39 18.30 -30.55 -7.95
N ASP A 40 17.41 -31.45 -7.54
CA ASP A 40 17.11 -31.76 -6.15
C ASP A 40 18.36 -32.31 -5.43
N ILE A 41 19.10 -31.42 -4.76
CA ILE A 41 20.19 -31.79 -3.85
C ILE A 41 19.54 -32.26 -2.54
N GLY A 42 18.94 -33.45 -2.60
CA GLY A 42 17.97 -34.00 -1.66
C GLY A 42 18.41 -34.05 -0.18
N ALA A 43 18.24 -32.95 0.53
CA ALA A 43 18.19 -32.93 1.98
C ALA A 43 16.73 -33.13 2.43
N HIS A 44 16.40 -34.34 2.89
CA HIS A 44 15.07 -34.62 3.42
C HIS A 44 14.88 -33.92 4.78
N VAL A 45 14.07 -32.86 4.81
CA VAL A 45 13.73 -32.14 6.04
C VAL A 45 12.40 -32.66 6.57
N ALA A 46 12.45 -33.33 7.73
CA ALA A 46 11.23 -33.75 8.43
C ALA A 46 10.47 -32.51 8.93
N PRO A 47 9.14 -32.42 8.72
CA PRO A 47 8.36 -31.26 9.15
C PRO A 47 8.33 -31.17 10.68
N ILE A 48 8.87 -30.06 11.22
CA ILE A 48 8.95 -29.80 12.66
C ILE A 48 7.56 -29.50 13.25
N VAL A 49 6.69 -28.86 12.45
CA VAL A 49 5.34 -28.47 12.86
C VAL A 49 4.35 -28.77 11.73
N LYS A 50 3.19 -29.33 12.08
CA LYS A 50 2.05 -29.46 11.16
C LYS A 50 1.15 -28.24 11.35
N LEU A 51 1.05 -27.41 10.32
CA LEU A 51 0.14 -26.27 10.31
C LEU A 51 -1.26 -26.76 9.93
N GLN A 52 -2.27 -26.26 10.65
CA GLN A 52 -3.67 -26.43 10.27
C GLN A 52 -4.07 -25.30 9.33
N GLU A 53 -4.85 -25.62 8.31
CA GLU A 53 -5.47 -24.61 7.46
C GLU A 53 -6.49 -23.83 8.28
N VAL A 54 -6.37 -22.51 8.29
CA VAL A 54 -7.26 -21.60 9.02
C VAL A 54 -7.88 -20.66 7.99
N ALA A 55 -9.19 -20.49 8.06
CA ALA A 55 -9.89 -19.50 7.24
C ALA A 55 -9.38 -18.09 7.61
N VAL A 56 -8.85 -17.38 6.63
CA VAL A 56 -8.34 -16.02 6.82
C VAL A 56 -9.38 -15.02 6.35
N THR A 57 -9.81 -14.15 7.25
CA THR A 57 -10.65 -12.99 6.95
C THR A 57 -9.78 -11.78 6.61
N THR A 58 -10.20 -10.95 5.66
CA THR A 58 -9.43 -9.76 5.24
C THR A 58 -9.65 -8.57 6.17
N GLY A 59 -10.77 -8.55 6.90
CA GLY A 59 -11.21 -7.38 7.69
C GLY A 59 -11.72 -6.24 6.81
N GLU A 60 -12.12 -6.56 5.58
CA GLU A 60 -12.64 -5.65 4.54
C GLU A 60 -14.06 -6.06 4.09
N GLU A 61 -14.72 -6.98 4.79
CA GLU A 61 -16.00 -7.59 4.37
C GLU A 61 -17.22 -6.67 4.56
N ASN A 62 -17.13 -5.70 5.48
CA ASN A 62 -18.20 -4.75 5.82
C ASN A 62 -18.08 -3.43 5.05
N GLU A 63 -17.16 -3.37 4.10
CA GLU A 63 -16.89 -2.18 3.31
C GLU A 63 -17.21 -2.42 1.83
N ASP A 64 -17.66 -1.36 1.18
CA ASP A 64 -17.79 -1.28 -0.25
C ASP A 64 -16.52 -0.69 -0.86
N PHE A 65 -16.09 -1.31 -1.93
CA PHE A 65 -14.93 -0.88 -2.68
C PHE A 65 -15.26 0.37 -3.50
N PHE A 66 -14.40 1.38 -3.40
CA PHE A 66 -14.63 2.68 -4.05
C PHE A 66 -13.55 3.04 -5.09
N LEU A 67 -12.27 2.73 -4.80
CA LEU A 67 -11.14 3.05 -5.67
C LEU A 67 -9.98 2.08 -5.44
N ASP A 68 -9.29 1.68 -6.52
CA ASP A 68 -8.09 0.85 -6.53
C ASP A 68 -7.08 1.50 -7.47
N MET A 69 -5.88 1.75 -6.98
CA MET A 69 -4.78 2.16 -7.83
C MET A 69 -3.43 1.72 -7.27
N LYS A 70 -2.46 1.59 -8.18
CA LYS A 70 -1.05 1.44 -7.79
C LYS A 70 -0.54 2.77 -7.25
N ALA A 71 0.02 2.73 -6.05
CA ALA A 71 0.56 3.89 -5.38
C ALA A 71 1.87 3.58 -4.65
N LYS A 72 2.66 4.62 -4.48
CA LYS A 72 3.83 4.64 -3.61
C LYS A 72 3.57 5.57 -2.42
N LEU A 73 3.85 5.08 -1.23
CA LEU A 73 3.65 5.79 0.03
C LEU A 73 4.98 6.29 0.54
N TYR A 74 4.99 7.53 1.00
CA TYR A 74 6.15 8.16 1.63
C TYR A 74 5.81 8.66 3.02
N ARG A 75 6.76 8.55 3.94
CA ARG A 75 6.72 9.20 5.26
C ARG A 75 7.81 10.26 5.31
N PHE A 76 7.48 11.43 5.85
CA PHE A 76 8.49 12.45 6.11
C PHE A 76 9.30 12.13 7.37
N ASP A 77 10.62 12.15 7.25
CA ASP A 77 11.54 12.02 8.37
C ASP A 77 11.97 13.42 8.85
N ASN A 78 11.51 13.82 10.04
CA ASN A 78 11.78 15.13 10.60
C ASN A 78 13.28 15.34 10.92
N GLU A 79 13.97 14.29 11.36
CA GLU A 79 15.39 14.39 11.73
C GLU A 79 16.27 14.61 10.50
N GLY A 80 16.02 13.84 9.44
CA GLY A 80 16.73 13.96 8.17
C GLY A 80 16.16 15.02 7.22
N SER A 81 15.03 15.64 7.56
CA SER A 81 14.27 16.56 6.69
C SER A 81 14.08 16.03 5.27
N GLN A 82 13.78 14.73 5.15
CA GLN A 82 13.69 14.04 3.86
C GLN A 82 12.50 13.08 3.81
N TRP A 83 11.98 12.87 2.61
CA TRP A 83 10.96 11.85 2.35
C TRP A 83 11.61 10.46 2.28
N LYS A 84 11.05 9.49 3.00
CA LYS A 84 11.44 8.07 2.95
C LYS A 84 10.28 7.24 2.41
N GLU A 85 10.59 6.30 1.51
CA GLU A 85 9.58 5.36 1.02
C GLU A 85 9.09 4.48 2.18
N ARG A 86 7.76 4.42 2.35
CA ARG A 86 7.08 3.60 3.34
C ARG A 86 6.59 2.30 2.74
N GLY A 87 6.19 2.32 1.48
CA GLY A 87 5.83 1.11 0.74
C GLY A 87 5.25 1.37 -0.64
N VAL A 88 5.35 0.37 -1.50
CA VAL A 88 4.74 0.33 -2.83
C VAL A 88 3.70 -0.76 -2.86
N GLY A 89 2.52 -0.44 -3.37
CA GLY A 89 1.54 -1.45 -3.70
C GLY A 89 0.19 -0.89 -4.11
N THR A 90 -0.84 -1.68 -3.85
CA THR A 90 -2.20 -1.33 -4.23
C THR A 90 -2.87 -0.56 -3.10
N LEU A 91 -3.34 0.64 -3.41
CA LEU A 91 -4.15 1.48 -2.54
C LEU A 91 -5.62 1.22 -2.80
N LYS A 92 -6.37 1.00 -1.73
CA LYS A 92 -7.81 0.88 -1.75
C LYS A 92 -8.45 1.97 -0.90
N LEU A 93 -9.47 2.63 -1.46
CA LEU A 93 -10.43 3.39 -0.66
C LEU A 93 -11.66 2.51 -0.45
N LEU A 94 -12.02 2.33 0.82
CA LEU A 94 -13.08 1.44 1.27
C LEU A 94 -14.08 2.24 2.09
N LYS A 95 -15.36 2.17 1.73
CA LYS A 95 -16.45 2.85 2.43
C LYS A 95 -17.24 1.86 3.28
N HIS A 96 -17.32 2.08 4.58
CA HIS A 96 -18.08 1.21 5.47
C HIS A 96 -19.58 1.28 5.18
N LYS A 97 -20.24 0.12 5.07
CA LYS A 97 -21.64 -0.01 4.62
C LYS A 97 -22.64 0.68 5.56
N GLU A 98 -22.41 0.59 6.86
CA GLU A 98 -23.36 1.11 7.86
C GLU A 98 -23.03 2.55 8.29
N SER A 99 -21.75 2.84 8.52
CA SER A 99 -21.32 4.15 9.05
C SER A 99 -21.02 5.17 7.95
N GLY A 100 -20.86 4.72 6.70
CA GLY A 100 -20.50 5.56 5.56
C GLY A 100 -19.06 6.11 5.60
N LYS A 101 -18.29 5.80 6.64
CA LYS A 101 -16.90 6.26 6.81
C LYS A 101 -15.98 5.65 5.76
N ILE A 102 -15.06 6.46 5.25
CA ILE A 102 -14.06 6.03 4.26
C ILE A 102 -12.74 5.77 4.96
N LYS A 103 -12.15 4.62 4.69
CA LYS A 103 -10.80 4.25 5.10
C LYS A 103 -9.90 4.02 3.88
N LEU A 104 -8.61 4.28 4.06
CA LEU A 104 -7.57 3.93 3.10
C LEU A 104 -6.78 2.75 3.62
N VAL A 105 -6.64 1.73 2.79
CA VAL A 105 -5.83 0.55 3.06
C VAL A 105 -4.85 0.34 1.92
N THR A 106 -3.58 0.18 2.23
CA THR A 106 -2.55 -0.16 1.25
C THR A 106 -1.80 -1.40 1.69
N ARG A 107 -1.50 -2.29 0.74
CA ARG A 107 -0.74 -3.53 0.97
C ARG A 107 0.42 -3.63 0.00
N HIS A 108 1.54 -4.18 0.46
CA HIS A 108 2.69 -4.47 -0.40
C HIS A 108 2.37 -5.57 -1.42
N ASN A 109 2.82 -5.40 -2.67
CA ASN A 109 2.50 -6.33 -3.76
C ASN A 109 2.96 -7.78 -3.51
N LYS A 110 4.16 -7.98 -2.93
CA LYS A 110 4.73 -9.34 -2.73
C LYS A 110 4.32 -9.98 -1.40
N THR A 111 4.34 -9.21 -0.31
CA THR A 111 4.15 -9.76 1.05
C THR A 111 2.71 -9.67 1.53
N LEU A 112 1.85 -8.91 0.84
CA LEU A 112 0.46 -8.62 1.21
C LEU A 112 0.30 -7.98 2.60
N LYS A 113 1.40 -7.59 3.24
CA LYS A 113 1.42 -6.87 4.51
C LYS A 113 0.86 -5.47 4.31
N ILE A 114 0.06 -5.03 5.27
CA ILE A 114 -0.50 -3.68 5.32
C ILE A 114 0.65 -2.69 5.55
N CYS A 115 0.76 -1.68 4.68
CA CYS A 115 1.71 -0.58 4.83
C CYS A 115 1.05 0.71 5.33
N ALA A 116 -0.26 0.90 5.08
CA ALA A 116 -1.08 1.93 5.72
C ALA A 116 -2.54 1.48 5.92
N ASN A 117 -3.15 1.97 7.00
CA ASN A 117 -4.54 1.76 7.35
C ASN A 117 -5.03 3.00 8.11
N HIS A 118 -5.62 3.95 7.40
CA HIS A 118 -6.08 5.23 7.97
C HIS A 118 -7.59 5.32 7.86
N LEU A 119 -8.25 5.65 8.97
CA LEU A 119 -9.70 5.85 9.07
C LEU A 119 -10.05 7.32 8.82
N ASP A 120 -11.35 7.57 8.61
CA ASP A 120 -11.97 8.90 8.63
C ASP A 120 -11.39 9.89 7.60
N LEU A 121 -11.29 9.43 6.35
CA LEU A 121 -11.00 10.28 5.21
C LEU A 121 -12.23 11.09 4.77
N GLU A 122 -12.83 11.81 5.72
CA GLU A 122 -14.05 12.61 5.51
C GLU A 122 -13.83 13.77 4.53
N GLU A 123 -12.60 14.27 4.41
CA GLU A 123 -12.25 15.39 3.52
C GLU A 123 -11.74 14.98 2.14
N LEU A 124 -11.62 13.67 1.87
CA LEU A 124 -11.01 13.20 0.63
C LEU A 124 -12.05 13.18 -0.48
N ASN A 125 -12.08 14.23 -1.29
CA ASN A 125 -12.89 14.27 -2.50
C ASN A 125 -12.33 13.24 -3.52
N PRO A 126 -13.09 12.19 -3.88
CA PRO A 126 -12.72 11.21 -4.90
C PRO A 126 -12.16 11.81 -6.19
N ALA A 127 -12.74 12.92 -6.63
CA ALA A 127 -12.36 13.56 -7.88
C ALA A 127 -10.93 14.16 -7.82
N LEU A 128 -10.42 14.47 -6.63
CA LEU A 128 -9.04 14.96 -6.47
C LEU A 128 -8.00 13.84 -6.65
N VAL A 129 -8.41 12.58 -6.53
CA VAL A 129 -7.51 11.44 -6.74
C VAL A 129 -7.26 11.22 -8.25
N ASP A 130 -8.25 11.49 -9.09
CA ASP A 130 -8.13 11.35 -10.56
C ASP A 130 -7.25 12.44 -11.18
N GLU A 131 -7.18 13.63 -10.57
CA GLU A 131 -6.33 14.76 -11.00
C GLU A 131 -4.84 14.54 -10.69
N GLY A 132 -4.47 13.39 -10.12
CA GLY A 132 -3.06 13.05 -9.84
C GLY A 132 -2.43 13.87 -8.73
N LEU A 133 -3.24 14.51 -7.88
CA LEU A 133 -2.74 15.25 -6.73
C LEU A 133 -2.33 14.28 -5.62
N PRO A 134 -1.17 14.50 -4.97
CA PRO A 134 -0.75 13.67 -3.86
C PRO A 134 -1.76 13.76 -2.72
N LEU A 135 -2.23 12.61 -2.23
CA LEU A 135 -3.10 12.57 -1.05
C LEU A 135 -2.23 12.72 0.20
N LYS A 136 -2.51 13.76 0.99
CA LYS A 136 -1.88 13.98 2.28
C LYS A 136 -2.76 13.36 3.36
N LEU A 137 -2.28 12.28 3.96
CA LEU A 137 -2.88 11.69 5.16
C LEU A 137 -2.22 12.35 6.37
N PHE A 138 -3.02 12.81 7.32
CA PHE A 138 -2.54 13.48 8.55
C PHE A 138 -1.90 12.48 9.51
#